data_AF-A0A970NC35-F1
#
_entry.id   AF-A0A970NC35-F1
#
_cell.length_a   1.000
_cell.length_b   1.000
_cell.length_c   1.000
_cell.angle_alpha   90.00
_cell.angle_beta   90.00
_cell.angle_gamma   90.00
#
_symmetry.space_group_name_H-M   'P 1'
#
loop_
_entity.id
_entity.type
_entity.pdbx_description
1 polymer ?
#
loop_
_entity_poly.entity_id
_entity_poly.type
_entity_poly.pdbx_seq_one_letter_code
_entity_poly.pdbx_strand_id
1 'polypeptide(L)'
;MNKLEGFYELNKMNVPSVPWQQFTGEETLDANLLWTVRAAVETGKDFNLPRAIGVTAEEAIAKGKEFLADLAEHDLVIYYPYFMAIKSGVIDIQEHRTIIEAVDKDLWNLTTRGHKDLTIIINHLNDDYSTYGNSSFLEEAEVKELLKYAARIRSAHRNAIFANSSVLVEWCYAVNTNAKREMVGEKHLMFMECRTIDT
;
A
#
# COMPACT_ATOMS: atom_id res chain seq x y z
N MET A 1 -7.99 -2.05 -12.47
CA MET A 1 -7.30 -2.99 -11.58
C MET A 1 -8.08 -3.09 -10.29
N ASN A 2 -8.46 -4.30 -9.86
CA ASN A 2 -9.00 -4.52 -8.53
C ASN A 2 -7.85 -4.64 -7.50
N LYS A 3 -8.17 -4.72 -6.21
CA LYS A 3 -7.18 -4.72 -5.13
C LYS A 3 -6.30 -5.95 -5.15
N LEU A 4 -6.87 -7.11 -5.50
CA LEU A 4 -6.14 -8.36 -5.57
C LEU A 4 -5.08 -8.32 -6.69
N GLU A 5 -5.47 -7.84 -7.88
CA GLU A 5 -4.56 -7.57 -8.98
C GLU A 5 -3.45 -6.60 -8.55
N GLY A 6 -3.79 -5.54 -7.82
CA GLY A 6 -2.82 -4.59 -7.27
C GLY A 6 -1.78 -5.26 -6.36
N PHE A 7 -2.22 -6.16 -5.47
CA PHE A 7 -1.32 -6.94 -4.61
C PHE A 7 -0.39 -7.86 -5.41
N TYR A 8 -0.91 -8.55 -6.42
CA TYR A 8 -0.10 -9.41 -7.28
C TYR A 8 0.91 -8.61 -8.10
N GLU A 9 0.51 -7.46 -8.65
CA GLU A 9 1.40 -6.59 -9.42
C GLU A 9 2.55 -6.06 -8.55
N LEU A 10 2.27 -5.63 -7.31
CA LEU A 10 3.31 -5.22 -6.37
C LEU A 10 4.31 -6.36 -6.08
N ASN A 11 3.82 -7.58 -5.85
CA ASN A 11 4.68 -8.74 -5.60
C ASN A 11 5.55 -9.08 -6.84
N LYS A 12 4.94 -9.05 -8.04
CA LYS A 12 5.64 -9.31 -9.32
C LYS A 12 6.72 -8.28 -9.61
N MET A 13 6.48 -7.02 -9.25
CA MET A 13 7.50 -5.97 -9.35
C MET A 13 8.62 -6.15 -8.32
N ASN A 14 8.44 -6.97 -7.29
CA ASN A 14 9.40 -7.17 -6.19
C ASN A 14 9.82 -5.81 -5.59
N VAL A 15 8.79 -5.01 -5.30
CA VAL A 15 8.84 -3.82 -4.44
C VAL A 15 8.44 -4.25 -3.02
N PRO A 16 8.88 -3.57 -1.95
CA PRO A 16 8.46 -3.91 -0.60
C PRO A 16 6.96 -3.65 -0.49
N SER A 17 6.17 -4.70 -0.38
CA SER A 17 4.72 -4.61 -0.30
C SER A 17 4.23 -5.20 1.01
N VAL A 18 2.95 -4.99 1.30
CA VAL A 18 2.29 -5.68 2.42
C VAL A 18 2.60 -7.17 2.33
N PRO A 19 3.10 -7.81 3.40
CA PRO A 19 3.46 -9.22 3.41
C PRO A 19 2.22 -10.09 3.58
N TRP A 20 1.25 -9.94 2.68
CA TRP A 20 0.01 -10.69 2.72
C TRP A 20 0.23 -12.15 2.34
N GLN A 21 -0.57 -13.02 2.94
CA GLN A 21 -0.65 -14.43 2.61
C GLN A 21 -2.11 -14.83 2.43
N GLN A 22 -2.35 -15.88 1.64
CA GLN A 22 -3.68 -16.47 1.55
C GLN A 22 -4.01 -17.21 2.85
N PHE A 23 -5.18 -16.94 3.39
CA PHE A 23 -5.76 -17.60 4.55
C PHE A 23 -6.54 -18.84 4.11
N THR A 24 -6.27 -19.98 4.72
CA THR A 24 -6.85 -21.30 4.41
C THR A 24 -7.72 -21.84 5.56
N GLY A 25 -7.63 -21.25 6.75
CA GLY A 25 -8.33 -21.66 7.96
C GLY A 25 -7.50 -22.53 8.91
N GLU A 26 -6.28 -22.88 8.52
CA GLU A 26 -5.33 -23.72 9.26
C GLU A 26 -4.15 -22.93 9.85
N GLU A 27 -4.13 -21.62 9.64
CA GLU A 27 -3.03 -20.75 10.06
C GLU A 27 -2.87 -20.71 11.58
N THR A 28 -1.62 -20.60 12.03
CA THR A 28 -1.28 -20.22 13.40
C THR A 28 -0.70 -18.82 13.39
N LEU A 29 -1.41 -17.88 14.02
CA LEU A 29 -1.02 -16.47 14.08
C LEU A 29 -0.30 -16.17 15.39
N ASP A 30 0.74 -15.32 15.35
CA ASP A 30 1.44 -14.85 16.54
C ASP A 30 0.50 -14.04 17.44
N ALA A 31 0.23 -14.56 18.63
CA ALA A 31 -0.64 -13.93 19.62
C ALA A 31 -0.09 -12.62 20.18
N ASN A 32 1.20 -12.32 19.99
CA ASN A 32 1.81 -11.07 20.42
C ASN A 32 1.59 -9.93 19.44
N LEU A 33 1.10 -10.21 18.23
CA LEU A 33 0.82 -9.22 17.19
C LEU A 33 -0.69 -9.01 17.02
N LEU A 34 -1.05 -7.82 16.56
CA LEU A 34 -2.35 -7.61 15.94
C LEU A 34 -2.29 -7.98 14.47
N TRP A 35 -3.44 -8.33 13.91
CA TRP A 35 -3.58 -8.89 12.57
C TRP A 35 -4.62 -8.14 11.76
N THR A 36 -4.46 -8.23 10.44
CA THR A 36 -5.43 -7.80 9.44
C THR A 36 -5.86 -9.01 8.63
N VAL A 37 -7.16 -9.18 8.45
CA VAL A 37 -7.76 -10.22 7.61
C VAL A 37 -8.79 -9.56 6.70
N ARG A 38 -8.77 -9.85 5.40
CA ARG A 38 -9.65 -9.22 4.42
C ARG A 38 -10.06 -10.20 3.35
N ALA A 39 -11.31 -10.08 2.88
CA ALA A 39 -11.70 -10.67 1.61
C ALA A 39 -11.09 -9.87 0.44
N ALA A 40 -10.76 -10.56 -0.63
CA ALA A 40 -10.25 -10.04 -1.88
C ALA A 40 -10.89 -10.84 -3.02
N VAL A 41 -11.71 -10.19 -3.85
CA VAL A 41 -12.45 -10.86 -4.92
C VAL A 41 -11.69 -10.81 -6.25
N GLU A 42 -11.75 -11.88 -7.04
CA GLU A 42 -11.06 -11.94 -8.34
C GLU A 42 -11.77 -11.08 -9.39
N THR A 43 -13.10 -11.03 -9.36
CA THR A 43 -13.91 -10.27 -10.32
C THR A 43 -15.02 -9.49 -9.61
N GLY A 44 -15.42 -8.36 -10.20
CA GLY A 44 -16.51 -7.53 -9.67
C GLY A 44 -16.05 -6.29 -8.89
N LYS A 45 -17.00 -5.68 -8.17
CA LYS A 45 -16.77 -4.42 -7.44
C LYS A 45 -16.08 -4.69 -6.11
N ASP A 46 -14.87 -4.17 -5.95
CA ASP A 46 -14.02 -4.28 -4.75
C ASP A 46 -14.35 -3.23 -3.66
N PHE A 47 -15.58 -2.72 -3.65
CA PHE A 47 -15.98 -1.69 -2.68
C PHE A 47 -16.56 -2.37 -1.44
N ASN A 48 -16.01 -2.03 -0.27
CA ASN A 48 -16.47 -2.49 1.05
C ASN A 48 -16.43 -4.01 1.26
N LEU A 49 -15.43 -4.70 0.70
CA LEU A 49 -15.20 -6.11 1.04
C LEU A 49 -14.99 -6.30 2.56
N PRO A 50 -15.49 -7.41 3.12
CA PRO A 50 -15.31 -7.74 4.53
C PRO A 50 -13.85 -7.65 4.98
N ARG A 51 -13.64 -7.01 6.12
CA ARG A 51 -12.31 -6.79 6.68
C ARG A 51 -12.34 -6.72 8.20
N ALA A 52 -11.36 -7.34 8.83
CA ALA A 52 -11.00 -7.19 10.23
C ALA A 52 -9.59 -6.58 10.29
N ILE A 53 -9.40 -5.48 11.00
CA ILE A 53 -8.14 -4.71 10.99
C ILE A 53 -7.72 -4.42 12.42
N GLY A 54 -6.47 -4.75 12.78
CA GLY A 54 -5.93 -4.48 14.10
C GLY A 54 -6.60 -5.32 15.19
N VAL A 55 -6.89 -6.58 14.86
CA VAL A 55 -7.57 -7.55 15.73
C VAL A 55 -6.58 -8.55 16.32
N THR A 56 -6.97 -9.25 17.38
CA THR A 56 -6.14 -10.29 17.98
C THR A 56 -5.96 -11.49 17.04
N ALA A 57 -4.97 -12.35 17.30
CA ALA A 57 -4.78 -13.59 16.56
C ALA A 57 -6.05 -14.48 16.58
N GLU A 58 -6.69 -14.64 17.74
CA GLU A 58 -7.93 -15.43 17.87
C GLU A 58 -9.07 -14.85 17.03
N GLU A 59 -9.28 -13.54 17.11
CA GLU A 59 -10.32 -12.85 16.34
C GLU A 59 -10.04 -12.89 14.83
N ALA A 60 -8.77 -12.77 14.42
CA ALA A 60 -8.36 -12.90 13.03
C ALA A 60 -8.67 -14.30 12.47
N ILE A 61 -8.38 -15.38 13.22
CA ILE A 61 -8.74 -16.74 12.81
C ILE A 61 -10.26 -16.88 12.67
N ALA A 62 -11.01 -16.40 13.65
CA ALA A 62 -12.47 -16.48 13.64
C ALA A 62 -13.06 -15.74 12.43
N LYS A 63 -12.60 -14.51 12.18
CA LYS A 63 -13.04 -13.68 11.04
C LYS A 63 -12.59 -14.23 9.71
N GLY A 64 -11.39 -14.79 9.61
CA GLY A 64 -10.93 -15.42 8.38
C GLY A 64 -11.79 -16.62 7.98
N LYS A 65 -12.18 -17.45 8.95
CA LYS A 65 -13.09 -18.59 8.73
C LYS A 65 -14.51 -18.13 8.34
N GLU A 66 -15.00 -17.06 8.98
CA GLU A 66 -16.26 -16.42 8.60
C GLU A 66 -16.21 -15.94 7.15
N PHE A 67 -15.16 -15.20 6.77
CA PHE A 67 -15.03 -14.69 5.40
C PHE A 67 -14.92 -15.84 4.39
N LEU A 68 -14.11 -16.86 4.66
CA LEU A 68 -13.94 -18.03 3.77
C LEU A 68 -15.26 -18.76 3.48
N ALA A 69 -16.19 -18.80 4.44
CA ALA A 69 -17.47 -19.50 4.25
C ALA A 69 -18.38 -18.84 3.21
N ASP A 70 -18.19 -17.54 2.96
CA ASP A 70 -19.03 -16.72 2.09
C ASP A 70 -18.39 -16.43 0.71
N LEU A 71 -17.22 -17.01 0.42
CA LEU A 71 -16.44 -16.75 -0.81
C LEU A 71 -16.79 -17.68 -1.98
N ALA A 72 -16.69 -17.15 -3.21
CA ALA A 72 -16.72 -17.95 -4.43
C ALA A 72 -15.37 -18.66 -4.67
N GLU A 73 -15.34 -19.61 -5.61
CA GLU A 73 -14.19 -20.50 -5.89
C GLU A 73 -12.85 -19.77 -6.15
N HIS A 74 -12.87 -18.52 -6.61
CA HIS A 74 -11.68 -17.74 -6.94
C HIS A 74 -11.46 -16.52 -6.03
N ASP A 75 -12.35 -16.29 -5.08
CA ASP A 75 -12.12 -15.23 -4.10
C ASP A 75 -11.13 -15.72 -3.04
N LEU A 76 -10.40 -14.78 -2.45
CA LEU A 76 -9.37 -15.06 -1.47
C LEU A 76 -9.69 -14.36 -0.15
N VAL A 77 -9.40 -15.03 0.95
CA VAL A 77 -9.15 -14.34 2.21
C VAL A 77 -7.64 -14.16 2.31
N ILE A 78 -7.20 -12.92 2.54
CA ILE A 78 -5.80 -12.61 2.78
C ILE A 78 -5.60 -12.14 4.22
N TYR A 79 -4.43 -12.41 4.77
CA TYR A 79 -4.05 -11.96 6.10
C TYR A 79 -2.60 -11.45 6.15
N TYR A 80 -2.31 -10.56 7.09
CA TYR A 80 -0.98 -10.03 7.39
C TYR A 80 -0.94 -9.35 8.76
N PRO A 81 0.25 -9.17 9.38
CA PRO A 81 0.38 -8.39 10.60
C PRO A 81 -0.17 -6.97 10.45
N TYR A 82 -0.94 -6.52 11.44
CA TYR A 82 -1.39 -5.14 11.49
C TYR A 82 -0.21 -4.20 11.77
N PHE A 83 -0.20 -3.09 11.06
CA PHE A 83 0.82 -2.04 11.18
C PHE A 83 0.15 -0.68 11.33
N MET A 84 0.89 0.24 11.94
CA MET A 84 0.52 1.65 12.02
C MET A 84 1.44 2.46 11.10
N ALA A 85 0.84 3.30 10.27
CA ALA A 85 1.60 4.22 9.41
C ALA A 85 2.17 5.38 10.23
N ILE A 86 3.45 5.66 10.03
CA ILE A 86 4.14 6.86 10.53
C ILE A 86 3.98 7.98 9.51
N LYS A 87 4.20 7.67 8.24
CA LYS A 87 3.99 8.56 7.09
C LYS A 87 3.36 7.73 5.98
N SER A 88 2.41 8.31 5.25
CA SER A 88 1.83 7.68 4.06
C SER A 88 1.89 8.62 2.88
N GLY A 89 1.56 8.10 1.71
CA GLY A 89 1.43 8.94 0.54
C GLY A 89 1.07 8.18 -0.72
N VAL A 90 1.14 8.90 -1.81
CA VAL A 90 1.06 8.34 -3.15
C VAL A 90 2.29 8.72 -3.97
N ILE A 91 2.62 7.88 -4.94
CA ILE A 91 3.51 8.26 -6.05
C ILE A 91 2.70 8.14 -7.33
N ASP A 92 2.58 9.25 -8.05
CA ASP A 92 2.02 9.27 -9.40
C ASP A 92 3.16 9.31 -10.42
N ILE A 93 3.26 8.26 -11.22
CA ILE A 93 4.33 8.02 -12.17
C ILE A 93 3.78 8.18 -13.58
N GLN A 94 4.22 9.24 -14.24
CA GLN A 94 3.80 9.62 -15.60
C GLN A 94 5.00 9.66 -16.53
N GLU A 95 4.79 9.76 -17.84
CA GLU A 95 5.88 9.71 -18.81
C GLU A 95 7.00 10.71 -18.50
N HIS A 96 6.64 11.98 -18.35
CA HIS A 96 7.60 13.07 -18.17
C HIS A 96 7.71 13.58 -16.73
N ARG A 97 6.92 13.05 -15.79
CA ARG A 97 6.97 13.48 -14.40
C ARG A 97 6.77 12.34 -13.40
N THR A 98 7.30 12.55 -12.20
CA THR A 98 6.98 11.76 -11.01
C THR A 98 6.55 12.72 -9.91
N ILE A 99 5.40 12.46 -9.30
CA ILE A 99 4.85 13.27 -8.21
C ILE A 99 4.79 12.39 -6.96
N ILE A 100 5.40 12.82 -5.87
CA ILE A 100 5.28 12.18 -4.56
C ILE A 100 4.46 13.11 -3.69
N GLU A 101 3.32 12.65 -3.18
CA GLU A 101 2.56 13.35 -2.16
C GLU A 101 2.66 12.55 -0.86
N ALA A 102 2.89 13.25 0.26
CA ALA A 102 3.06 12.62 1.56
C ALA A 102 2.20 13.30 2.63
N VAL A 103 1.78 12.51 3.61
CA VAL A 103 0.88 12.90 4.69
C VAL A 103 1.26 12.22 6.00
N ASP A 104 1.06 12.91 7.12
CA ASP A 104 1.25 12.36 8.47
C ASP A 104 0.30 11.17 8.69
N LYS A 105 0.88 10.07 9.17
CA LYS A 105 0.18 8.83 9.54
C LYS A 105 -0.61 8.23 8.37
N ASP A 106 -1.90 7.99 8.56
CA ASP A 106 -2.74 7.19 7.67
C ASP A 106 -3.01 7.90 6.34
N LEU A 107 -2.92 7.14 5.25
CA LEU A 107 -3.22 7.62 3.89
C LEU A 107 -4.63 8.24 3.75
N TRP A 108 -5.57 7.85 4.61
CA TRP A 108 -6.91 8.46 4.68
C TRP A 108 -6.85 9.99 4.79
N ASN A 109 -5.87 10.53 5.51
CA ASN A 109 -5.68 11.97 5.64
C ASN A 109 -5.52 12.65 4.28
N LEU A 110 -4.87 11.98 3.33
CA LEU A 110 -4.77 12.43 1.95
C LEU A 110 -6.05 12.16 1.17
N THR A 111 -6.49 10.89 1.09
CA THR A 111 -7.54 10.47 0.15
C THR A 111 -8.95 10.96 0.49
N THR A 112 -9.23 11.23 1.77
CA THR A 112 -10.55 11.69 2.20
C THR A 112 -10.56 13.15 2.64
N ARG A 113 -9.49 13.61 3.31
CA ARG A 113 -9.43 15.00 3.80
C ARG A 113 -8.70 15.95 2.84
N GLY A 114 -8.05 15.41 1.81
CA GLY A 114 -7.25 16.20 0.88
C GLY A 114 -6.00 16.82 1.50
N HIS A 115 -5.60 16.36 2.70
CA HIS A 115 -4.46 16.92 3.43
C HIS A 115 -3.14 16.44 2.82
N LYS A 116 -2.21 17.37 2.59
CA LYS A 116 -0.87 17.11 2.04
C LYS A 116 0.13 17.85 2.90
N ASP A 117 1.03 17.12 3.55
CA ASP A 117 2.13 17.72 4.30
C ASP A 117 3.30 18.08 3.38
N LEU A 118 3.48 17.31 2.30
CA LEU A 118 4.54 17.50 1.33
C LEU A 118 4.11 17.05 -0.07
N THR A 119 4.52 17.80 -1.08
CA THR A 119 4.48 17.40 -2.49
C THR A 119 5.85 17.62 -3.11
N ILE A 120 6.41 16.58 -3.74
CA ILE A 120 7.64 16.64 -4.54
C ILE A 120 7.26 16.35 -5.99
N ILE A 121 7.71 17.20 -6.91
CA ILE A 121 7.52 17.02 -8.35
C ILE A 121 8.89 16.94 -9.01
N ILE A 122 9.13 15.85 -9.73
CA ILE A 122 10.32 15.65 -10.56
C ILE A 122 9.89 15.67 -12.01
N ASN A 123 10.48 16.55 -12.81
CA ASN A 123 10.30 16.62 -14.24
C ASN A 123 11.48 15.95 -14.94
N HIS A 124 11.22 14.87 -15.68
CA HIS A 124 12.24 14.06 -16.35
C HIS A 124 12.72 14.65 -17.70
N LEU A 125 12.12 15.75 -18.18
CA LEU A 125 12.55 16.41 -19.42
C LEU A 125 13.69 17.39 -19.21
N ASN A 126 13.76 18.00 -18.02
CA ASN A 126 14.73 19.05 -17.68
C ASN A 126 15.39 18.83 -16.32
N ASP A 127 15.17 17.67 -15.70
CA ASP A 127 15.63 17.32 -14.35
C ASP A 127 15.23 18.34 -13.27
N ASP A 128 14.13 19.08 -13.49
CA ASP A 128 13.62 20.04 -12.52
C ASP A 128 13.01 19.32 -11.32
N TYR A 129 13.29 19.87 -10.14
CA TYR A 129 12.89 19.32 -8.85
C TYR A 129 12.23 20.40 -8.02
N SER A 130 10.92 20.27 -7.81
CA SER A 130 10.10 21.21 -7.07
C SER A 130 9.53 20.57 -5.81
N THR A 131 9.53 21.33 -4.70
CA THR A 131 8.98 20.88 -3.41
C THR A 131 7.99 21.92 -2.87
N TYR A 132 6.82 21.45 -2.43
CA TYR A 132 5.75 22.26 -1.86
C TYR A 132 5.33 21.69 -0.51
N GLY A 133 5.01 22.57 0.45
CA GLY A 133 4.69 22.18 1.82
C GLY A 133 5.93 22.07 2.71
N ASN A 134 5.90 21.16 3.68
CA ASN A 134 6.96 20.97 4.65
C ASN A 134 8.11 20.15 4.03
N SER A 135 9.15 20.82 3.54
CA SER A 135 10.31 20.18 2.89
C SER A 135 11.11 19.25 3.82
N SER A 136 10.97 19.38 5.14
CA SER A 136 11.60 18.46 6.11
C SER A 136 10.68 17.31 6.54
N PHE A 137 9.50 17.16 5.93
CA PHE A 137 8.57 16.09 6.27
C PHE A 137 9.14 14.69 5.94
N LEU A 138 9.80 14.56 4.79
CA LEU A 138 10.56 13.36 4.42
C LEU A 138 12.06 13.60 4.62
N GLU A 139 12.74 12.60 5.16
CA GLU A 139 14.19 12.58 5.23
C GLU A 139 14.78 12.34 3.83
N GLU A 140 16.00 12.82 3.58
CA GLU A 140 16.67 12.64 2.28
C GLU A 140 16.78 11.15 1.88
N ALA A 141 17.01 10.27 2.86
CA ALA A 141 17.04 8.83 2.64
C ALA A 141 15.68 8.27 2.20
N GLU A 142 14.58 8.77 2.80
CA GLU A 142 13.22 8.35 2.45
C GLU A 142 12.87 8.80 1.01
N VAL A 143 13.22 10.04 0.65
CA VAL A 143 13.02 10.54 -0.73
C VAL A 143 13.79 9.68 -1.74
N LYS A 144 15.07 9.39 -1.47
CA LYS A 144 15.90 8.52 -2.34
C LYS A 144 15.30 7.12 -2.47
N GLU A 145 14.79 6.56 -1.38
CA GLU A 145 14.16 5.23 -1.38
C GLU A 145 12.86 5.21 -2.20
N LEU A 146 11.98 6.20 -2.03
CA LEU A 146 10.75 6.32 -2.80
C LEU A 146 11.06 6.49 -4.30
N LEU A 147 12.03 7.32 -4.66
CA LEU A 147 12.45 7.51 -6.06
C LEU A 147 13.04 6.25 -6.68
N LYS A 148 13.86 5.50 -5.93
CA LYS A 148 14.39 4.21 -6.36
C LYS A 148 13.26 3.24 -6.74
N TYR A 149 12.22 3.14 -5.91
CA TYR A 149 11.09 2.27 -6.22
C TYR A 149 10.18 2.84 -7.31
N ALA A 150 10.01 4.16 -7.39
CA ALA A 150 9.29 4.81 -8.49
C ALA A 150 9.94 4.50 -9.86
N ALA A 151 11.27 4.52 -9.95
CA ALA A 151 12.00 4.15 -11.17
C ALA A 151 11.78 2.66 -11.54
N ARG A 152 11.71 1.78 -10.53
CA ARG A 152 11.42 0.35 -10.74
C ARG A 152 9.99 0.12 -11.24
N ILE A 153 9.00 0.77 -10.63
CA ILE A 153 7.60 0.70 -11.04
C ILE A 153 7.42 1.27 -12.46
N ARG A 154 8.07 2.39 -12.77
CA ARG A 154 8.14 2.95 -14.13
C ARG A 154 8.62 1.92 -15.15
N SER A 155 9.71 1.20 -14.83
CA SER A 155 10.27 0.18 -15.72
C SER A 155 9.28 -0.97 -15.98
N ALA A 156 8.59 -1.42 -14.93
CA ALA A 156 7.60 -2.49 -15.02
C ALA A 156 6.36 -2.10 -15.84
N HIS A 157 5.93 -0.84 -15.76
CA HIS A 157 4.73 -0.33 -16.42
C HIS A 157 5.01 0.57 -17.64
N ARG A 158 6.21 0.47 -18.24
CA ARG A 158 6.61 1.33 -19.36
C ARG A 158 5.57 1.44 -20.47
N ASN A 159 4.92 0.33 -20.83
CA ASN A 159 3.94 0.29 -21.91
C ASN A 159 2.69 1.10 -21.59
N ALA A 160 2.21 1.05 -20.34
CA ALA A 160 1.08 1.85 -19.89
C ALA A 160 1.46 3.34 -19.84
N ILE A 161 2.65 3.65 -19.31
CA ILE A 161 3.14 5.02 -19.19
C ILE A 161 3.30 5.70 -20.56
N PHE A 162 3.84 4.98 -21.56
CA PHE A 162 3.96 5.49 -22.94
C PHE A 162 2.62 5.58 -23.68
N ALA A 163 1.55 4.95 -23.17
CA ALA A 163 0.22 5.02 -23.76
C ALA A 163 -0.62 6.19 -23.20
N ASN A 164 0.03 7.21 -22.62
CA ASN A 164 -0.62 8.31 -21.89
C ASN A 164 -1.49 7.85 -20.70
N SER A 165 -1.10 6.78 -20.01
CA SER A 165 -1.64 6.45 -18.69
C SER A 165 -0.63 6.84 -17.61
N SER A 166 -1.10 7.07 -16.39
CA SER A 166 -0.27 7.16 -15.20
C SER A 166 -0.33 5.89 -14.37
N VAL A 167 0.71 5.65 -13.56
CA VAL A 167 0.71 4.60 -12.55
C VAL A 167 0.72 5.26 -11.18
N LEU A 168 -0.37 5.09 -10.45
CA LEU A 168 -0.52 5.55 -9.09
C LEU A 168 -0.21 4.40 -8.13
N VAL A 169 0.72 4.61 -7.22
CA VAL A 169 1.00 3.67 -6.12
C VAL A 169 0.78 4.32 -4.77
N GLU A 170 0.16 3.58 -3.86
CA GLU A 170 -0.01 3.96 -2.47
C GLU A 170 1.14 3.38 -1.65
N TRP A 171 1.71 4.18 -0.75
CA TRP A 171 2.82 3.77 0.10
C TRP A 171 2.65 4.25 1.53
N CYS A 172 3.29 3.55 2.47
CA CYS A 172 3.52 4.04 3.81
C CYS A 172 4.86 3.58 4.38
N TYR A 173 5.44 4.42 5.25
CA TYR A 173 6.41 3.97 6.24
C TYR A 173 5.63 3.52 7.47
N ALA A 174 5.77 2.27 7.86
CA ALA A 174 4.99 1.69 8.94
C ALA A 174 5.81 0.83 9.88
N VAL A 175 5.19 0.52 11.02
CA VAL A 175 5.73 -0.35 12.07
C VAL A 175 4.64 -1.33 12.49
N ASN A 176 5.01 -2.58 12.74
CA ASN A 176 4.09 -3.58 13.25
C ASN A 176 3.53 -3.17 14.61
N THR A 177 2.38 -3.74 14.96
CA THR A 177 1.69 -3.42 16.21
C THR A 177 1.49 -4.66 17.05
N ASN A 178 1.89 -4.60 18.32
CA ASN A 178 1.68 -5.70 19.26
C ASN A 178 0.22 -5.77 19.73
N ALA A 179 -0.14 -6.84 20.43
CA ALA A 179 -1.49 -7.06 20.97
C ALA A 179 -2.00 -5.95 21.91
N LYS A 180 -1.11 -5.10 22.45
CA LYS A 180 -1.44 -3.93 23.29
C LYS A 180 -1.59 -2.64 22.51
N ARG A 181 -1.54 -2.68 21.17
CA ARG A 181 -1.57 -1.52 20.26
C ARG A 181 -0.32 -0.64 20.33
N GLU A 182 0.82 -1.20 20.72
CA GLU A 182 2.10 -0.49 20.75
C GLU A 182 2.91 -0.80 19.47
N MET A 183 3.59 0.21 18.92
CA MET A 183 4.50 0.03 17.77
C MET A 183 5.69 -0.83 18.20
N VAL A 184 5.98 -1.89 17.42
CA VAL A 184 7.09 -2.82 17.66
C VAL A 184 7.90 -3.06 16.40
N GLY A 185 9.23 -2.99 16.54
CA GLY A 185 10.18 -3.18 15.43
C GLY A 185 10.57 -1.87 14.74
N GLU A 186 11.19 -2.00 13.57
CA GLU A 186 11.73 -0.88 12.81
C GLU A 186 10.73 -0.35 11.77
N LYS A 187 10.82 0.97 11.53
CA LYS A 187 10.14 1.64 10.43
C LYS A 187 10.61 1.06 9.11
N HIS A 188 9.69 0.63 8.27
CA HIS A 188 9.98 0.13 6.93
C HIS A 188 8.96 0.64 5.91
N LEU A 189 9.41 0.80 4.66
CA LEU A 189 8.55 1.18 3.54
C LEU A 189 7.70 -0.02 3.10
N MET A 190 6.43 0.21 2.82
CA MET A 190 5.54 -0.74 2.16
C MET A 190 4.66 -0.04 1.12
N PHE A 191 4.54 -0.67 -0.04
CA PHE A 191 3.55 -0.36 -1.05
C PHE A 191 2.26 -1.15 -0.79
N MET A 192 1.15 -0.43 -0.82
CA MET A 192 -0.17 -0.92 -0.41
C MET A 192 -1.04 -1.27 -1.60
N GLU A 193 -0.95 -0.46 -2.65
CA GLU A 193 -1.79 -0.59 -3.82
C GLU A 193 -1.07 -0.01 -5.05
N CYS A 194 -1.36 -0.56 -6.22
CA CYS A 194 -0.88 -0.07 -7.51
C CYS A 194 -2.05 -0.05 -8.48
N ARG A 195 -2.21 1.05 -9.21
CA ARG A 195 -3.27 1.21 -10.23
C ARG A 195 -2.74 1.95 -11.43
N THR A 196 -3.13 1.50 -12.62
CA THR A 196 -3.01 2.30 -13.85
C THR A 196 -4.24 3.19 -13.99
N ILE A 197 -4.02 4.47 -14.29
CA ILE A 197 -5.06 5.48 -14.49
C ILE A 197 -4.89 6.06 -15.89
N ASP A 198 -5.94 6.04 -16.70
CA ASP A 198 -5.90 6.70 -18.01
C ASP A 198 -5.94 8.22 -17.81
N THR A 199 -5.00 8.95 -18.42
CA THR A 199 -4.84 10.41 -18.30
C THR A 199 -5.28 11.17 -19.54
#